data_AF-A0AAU7UKQ6-F1
#
_entry.id   AF-A0AAU7UKQ6-F1
#
_cell.length_a   1.000
_cell.length_b   1.000
_cell.length_c   1.000
_cell.angle_alpha   90.00
_cell.angle_beta   90.00
_cell.angle_gamma   90.00
#
_symmetry.space_group_name_H-M   'P 1'
#
loop_
_entity.id
_entity.type
_entity.pdbx_description
1 polymer ?
#
loop_
_entity_poly.entity_id
_entity_poly.type
_entity_poly.pdbx_seq_one_letter_code
_entity_poly.pdbx_strand_id
1 'polypeptide(L)'
;MAQQNFGMPQHPMPPNAAPRHPMPRLPSVVPGILLIVAGALGLLLAIGIIMIPGVLFLFGGGGNVDAFNDFASGFVITAVIVGVVSLAALVTGIVLTVRTAKKRRHIRHAAMGWPMPR
;
A
#
# COMPACT_ATOMS: atom_id res chain seq x y z
N MET A 1 16.02 -80.16 22.05
CA MET A 1 16.54 -78.83 21.62
C MET A 1 15.43 -78.14 20.85
N ALA A 2 14.77 -77.14 21.44
CA ALA A 2 13.70 -76.37 20.79
C ALA A 2 14.06 -74.88 20.88
N GLN A 3 14.30 -74.25 19.73
CA GLN A 3 14.50 -72.80 19.61
C GLN A 3 13.17 -72.09 19.81
N GLN A 4 13.05 -71.32 20.89
CA GLN A 4 11.97 -70.35 21.05
C GLN A 4 12.38 -69.05 20.35
N ASN A 5 11.86 -68.87 19.14
CA ASN A 5 11.94 -67.65 18.36
C ASN A 5 10.96 -66.62 18.96
N PHE A 6 11.44 -65.79 19.89
CA PHE A 6 10.66 -64.71 20.48
C PHE A 6 10.54 -63.54 19.49
N GLY A 7 9.48 -63.56 18.68
CA GLY A 7 9.08 -62.42 17.87
C GLY A 7 8.73 -61.23 18.77
N MET A 8 9.51 -60.15 18.68
CA MET A 8 9.19 -58.89 19.31
C MET A 8 8.02 -58.22 18.56
N PRO A 9 6.95 -57.76 19.23
CA PRO A 9 5.93 -56.95 18.59
C PRO A 9 6.53 -55.58 18.25
N GLN A 10 6.88 -55.36 16.99
CA GLN A 10 7.24 -54.05 16.47
C GLN A 10 6.02 -53.11 16.59
N HIS A 11 6.04 -52.23 17.59
CA HIS A 11 5.11 -51.11 17.66
C HIS A 11 5.42 -50.16 16.49
N PRO A 12 4.44 -49.81 15.63
CA PRO A 12 4.65 -48.78 14.63
C PRO A 12 4.87 -47.45 15.35
N MET A 13 6.07 -46.87 15.19
CA MET A 13 6.34 -45.51 15.64
C MET A 13 5.34 -44.56 14.97
N PRO A 14 4.70 -43.63 15.72
CA PRO A 14 3.85 -42.62 15.10
C PRO A 14 4.68 -41.78 14.11
N PRO A 15 4.10 -41.36 12.98
CA PRO A 15 4.81 -40.55 12.00
C PRO A 15 5.28 -39.27 12.70
N ASN A 16 6.59 -39.08 12.68
CA ASN A 16 7.29 -37.87 13.10
C ASN A 16 6.48 -36.63 12.68
N ALA A 17 5.85 -35.96 13.65
CA ALA A 17 5.15 -34.71 13.41
C ALA A 17 6.21 -33.66 13.09
N ALA A 18 6.51 -33.51 11.80
CA ALA A 18 7.47 -32.54 11.31
C ALA A 18 7.17 -31.16 11.94
N PRO A 19 8.17 -30.42 12.45
CA PRO A 19 7.96 -29.09 12.97
C PRO A 19 7.32 -28.24 11.87
N ARG A 20 6.03 -27.90 12.04
CA ARG A 20 5.36 -26.95 11.17
C ARG A 20 5.91 -25.57 11.51
N HIS A 21 7.07 -25.24 10.94
CA HIS A 21 7.55 -23.86 10.98
C HIS A 21 6.46 -22.96 10.40
N PRO A 22 5.98 -21.94 11.13
CA PRO A 22 4.98 -21.03 10.58
C PRO A 22 5.55 -20.40 9.31
N MET A 23 4.84 -20.51 8.19
CA MET A 23 5.24 -19.83 6.97
C MET A 23 5.43 -18.32 7.26
N PRO A 24 6.53 -17.69 6.82
CA PRO A 24 6.76 -16.27 7.03
C PRO A 24 5.59 -15.45 6.47
N ARG A 25 4.82 -14.79 7.34
CA ARG A 25 3.73 -13.91 6.90
C ARG A 25 4.32 -12.69 6.18
N LEU A 26 4.00 -12.53 4.90
CA LEU A 26 4.44 -11.37 4.14
C LEU A 26 3.69 -10.10 4.59
N PRO A 27 4.37 -8.96 4.84
CA PRO A 27 3.72 -7.73 5.28
C PRO A 27 2.72 -7.21 4.25
N SER A 28 1.50 -6.83 4.64
CA SER A 28 0.45 -6.38 3.70
C SER A 28 0.82 -5.09 2.97
N VAL A 29 0.52 -5.03 1.67
CA VAL A 29 0.75 -3.85 0.80
C VAL A 29 -0.54 -3.01 0.64
N VAL A 30 -1.70 -3.58 1.01
CA VAL A 30 -3.03 -3.01 0.81
C VAL A 30 -3.18 -1.59 1.38
N PRO A 31 -2.70 -1.28 2.61
CA PRO A 31 -2.82 0.08 3.15
C PRO A 31 -2.07 1.12 2.30
N GLY A 32 -0.89 0.76 1.77
CA GLY A 32 -0.10 1.64 0.91
C GLY A 32 -0.82 1.95 -0.40
N ILE A 33 -1.44 0.93 -1.02
CA ILE A 33 -2.20 1.10 -2.26
C ILE A 33 -3.44 1.96 -2.03
N LEU A 34 -4.17 1.75 -0.92
CA LEU A 34 -5.34 2.58 -0.58
C LEU A 34 -4.97 4.05 -0.42
N LEU A 35 -3.85 4.34 0.27
CA LEU A 35 -3.32 5.70 0.39
C LEU A 35 -2.95 6.31 -0.97
N ILE A 36 -2.36 5.52 -1.88
CA ILE A 36 -2.03 5.99 -3.22
C ILE A 36 -3.30 6.37 -3.98
N VAL A 37 -4.32 5.50 -3.97
CA VAL A 37 -5.59 5.75 -4.65
C VAL A 37 -6.30 6.96 -4.06
N ALA A 38 -6.37 7.06 -2.73
CA ALA A 38 -6.97 8.21 -2.05
C ALA A 38 -6.23 9.52 -2.39
N GLY A 39 -4.90 9.51 -2.39
CA GLY A 39 -4.09 10.67 -2.77
C GLY A 39 -4.26 11.06 -4.24
N ALA A 40 -4.34 10.10 -5.15
CA ALA A 40 -4.59 10.37 -6.57
C ALA A 40 -5.98 10.95 -6.81
N LEU A 41 -7.02 10.39 -6.19
CA LEU A 41 -8.38 10.92 -6.27
C LEU A 41 -8.49 12.31 -5.65
N GLY A 42 -7.84 12.54 -4.51
CA GLY A 42 -7.82 13.85 -3.87
C GLY A 42 -7.10 14.92 -4.71
N LEU A 43 -6.02 14.57 -5.42
CA LEU A 43 -5.38 15.45 -6.39
C LEU A 43 -6.30 15.79 -7.56
N LEU A 44 -7.02 14.79 -8.10
CA LEU A 44 -7.99 15.01 -9.16
C LEU A 44 -9.14 15.92 -8.71
N LEU A 45 -9.59 15.76 -7.46
CA LEU A 45 -10.58 16.64 -6.84
C LEU A 45 -10.05 18.08 -6.68
N ALA A 46 -8.81 18.26 -6.23
CA ALA A 46 -8.19 19.58 -6.11
C ALA A 46 -8.13 20.31 -7.47
N ILE A 47 -7.79 19.58 -8.54
CA ILE A 47 -7.82 20.10 -9.92
C ILE A 47 -9.26 20.48 -10.31
N GLY A 48 -10.25 19.67 -9.96
CA GLY A 48 -11.65 20.02 -10.17
C GLY A 48 -12.04 21.32 -9.48
N ILE A 49 -11.71 21.46 -8.18
CA ILE A 49 -12.04 22.65 -7.37
C ILE A 49 -11.45 23.92 -7.98
N ILE A 50 -10.18 23.91 -8.40
CA ILE A 50 -9.55 25.12 -8.95
C ILE A 50 -10.08 25.50 -10.33
N MET A 51 -10.64 24.53 -11.09
CA MET A 51 -11.23 24.79 -12.41
C MET A 51 -12.63 25.40 -12.34
N ILE A 52 -13.41 25.11 -11.29
CA ILE A 52 -14.78 25.63 -11.11
C ILE A 52 -14.89 27.14 -11.32
N PRO A 53 -14.12 28.00 -10.61
CA PRO A 53 -14.25 29.44 -10.78
C PRO A 53 -13.93 29.88 -12.22
N GLY A 54 -12.88 29.33 -12.84
CA GLY A 54 -12.55 29.67 -14.23
C GLY A 54 -13.64 29.28 -15.23
N VAL A 55 -14.24 28.10 -15.05
CA VAL A 55 -15.37 27.64 -15.87
C VAL A 55 -16.60 28.54 -15.69
N LEU A 56 -16.93 28.88 -14.44
CA LEU A 56 -18.03 29.81 -14.14
C LEU A 56 -17.80 31.21 -14.70
N PHE A 57 -16.56 31.70 -14.66
CA PHE A 57 -16.20 33.00 -15.23
C PHE A 57 -16.41 33.04 -16.74
N LEU A 58 -16.01 31.97 -17.44
CA LEU A 58 -16.21 31.84 -18.89
C LEU A 58 -17.70 31.72 -19.24
N PHE A 59 -18.46 30.88 -18.53
CA PHE A 59 -19.92 30.77 -18.74
C PHE A 59 -20.67 32.05 -18.38
N GLY A 60 -20.17 32.82 -17.42
CA GLY A 60 -20.72 34.12 -17.00
C GLY A 60 -20.38 35.28 -17.93
N GLY A 61 -19.64 35.05 -19.02
CA GLY A 61 -19.30 36.08 -20.01
C GLY A 61 -18.09 36.95 -19.69
N GLY A 62 -17.29 36.58 -18.68
CA GLY A 62 -16.01 37.22 -18.38
C GLY A 62 -16.14 38.67 -17.91
N GLY A 63 -16.92 38.89 -16.85
CA GLY A 63 -17.17 40.21 -16.26
C GLY A 63 -16.00 40.78 -15.45
N ASN A 64 -16.30 41.46 -14.33
CA ASN A 64 -15.28 42.13 -13.51
C ASN A 64 -14.26 41.13 -12.91
N VAL A 65 -13.00 41.28 -13.31
CA VAL A 65 -11.88 40.43 -12.89
C VAL A 65 -11.56 40.59 -11.41
N ASP A 66 -11.73 41.78 -10.83
CA ASP A 66 -11.42 42.03 -9.42
C ASP A 66 -12.39 41.27 -8.50
N ALA A 67 -13.69 41.36 -8.81
CA ALA A 67 -14.72 40.61 -8.08
C ALA A 67 -14.57 39.10 -8.28
N PHE A 68 -14.15 38.67 -9.47
CA PHE A 68 -13.84 37.27 -9.74
C PHE A 68 -12.66 36.77 -8.92
N ASN A 69 -11.58 37.54 -8.80
CA ASN A 69 -10.39 37.14 -8.06
C ASN A 69 -10.70 36.96 -6.57
N ASP A 70 -11.50 37.85 -5.98
CA ASP A 70 -11.92 37.73 -4.59
C ASP A 70 -12.77 36.46 -4.35
N PHE A 71 -13.72 36.20 -5.25
CA PHE A 71 -14.50 34.96 -5.26
C PHE A 71 -13.65 33.69 -5.46
N ALA A 72 -12.71 33.71 -6.40
CA ALA A 72 -11.84 32.58 -6.73
C ALA A 72 -10.85 32.26 -5.61
N SER A 73 -10.47 33.24 -4.79
CA SER A 73 -9.49 33.07 -3.70
C SER A 73 -9.85 31.92 -2.76
N GLY A 74 -11.12 31.77 -2.38
CA GLY A 74 -11.60 30.69 -1.51
C GLY A 74 -11.46 29.30 -2.14
N PHE A 75 -11.68 29.21 -3.45
CA PHE A 75 -11.48 27.97 -4.20
C PHE A 75 -10.00 27.62 -4.31
N VAL A 76 -9.14 28.61 -4.57
CA VAL A 76 -7.67 28.40 -4.62
C VAL A 76 -7.15 27.91 -3.28
N ILE A 77 -7.53 28.54 -2.17
CA ILE A 77 -7.12 28.11 -0.82
C ILE A 77 -7.57 26.67 -0.57
N THR A 78 -8.84 26.36 -0.86
CA THR A 78 -9.38 25.01 -0.67
C THR A 78 -8.67 23.97 -1.53
N ALA A 79 -8.45 24.27 -2.82
CA ALA A 79 -7.75 23.39 -3.75
C ALA A 79 -6.29 23.15 -3.32
N VAL A 80 -5.60 24.18 -2.81
CA VAL A 80 -4.24 24.04 -2.27
C VAL A 80 -4.24 23.14 -1.04
N ILE A 81 -5.14 23.35 -0.08
CA ILE A 81 -5.21 22.51 1.13
C ILE A 81 -5.47 21.05 0.75
N VAL A 82 -6.50 20.79 -0.06
CA VAL A 82 -6.84 19.45 -0.53
C VAL A 82 -5.69 18.85 -1.31
N GLY A 83 -5.06 19.62 -2.19
CA GLY A 83 -3.92 19.20 -3.01
C GLY A 83 -2.72 18.79 -2.17
N VAL A 84 -2.34 19.60 -1.16
CA VAL A 84 -1.22 19.32 -0.26
C VAL A 84 -1.48 18.05 0.57
N VAL A 85 -2.68 17.92 1.15
CA VAL A 85 -3.05 16.72 1.94
C VAL A 85 -3.03 15.48 1.07
N SER A 86 -3.56 15.57 -0.14
CA SER A 86 -3.62 14.47 -1.11
C SER A 86 -2.22 14.07 -1.59
N LEU A 87 -1.36 15.04 -1.86
CA LEU A 87 0.04 14.80 -2.22
C LEU A 87 0.80 14.12 -1.07
N ALA A 88 0.61 14.58 0.17
CA ALA A 88 1.22 13.96 1.34
C ALA A 88 0.75 12.49 1.51
N ALA A 89 -0.55 12.23 1.33
CA ALA A 89 -1.11 10.88 1.34
C ALA A 89 -0.52 10.00 0.23
N LEU A 90 -0.38 10.53 -0.98
CA LEU A 90 0.20 9.83 -2.13
C LEU A 90 1.66 9.44 -1.85
N VAL A 91 2.48 10.40 -1.42
CA VAL A 91 3.91 10.17 -1.09
C VAL A 91 4.02 9.13 0.02
N THR A 92 3.22 9.24 1.07
CA THR A 92 3.21 8.28 2.18
C THR A 92 2.81 6.88 1.72
N GLY A 93 1.78 6.77 0.87
CA GLY A 93 1.33 5.51 0.29
C GLY A 93 2.41 4.85 -0.58
N ILE A 94 3.11 5.63 -1.41
CA ILE A 94 4.25 5.15 -2.22
C ILE A 94 5.37 4.64 -1.30
N VAL A 95 5.79 5.42 -0.31
CA VAL A 95 6.87 5.04 0.61
C VAL A 95 6.53 3.75 1.38
N LEU A 96 5.29 3.61 1.88
CA LEU A 96 4.82 2.39 2.54
C LEU A 96 4.83 1.19 1.59
N THR A 97 4.35 1.36 0.37
CA THR A 97 4.32 0.32 -0.65
C THR A 97 5.74 -0.15 -1.02
N VAL A 98 6.67 0.79 -1.22
CA VAL A 98 8.08 0.47 -1.54
C VAL A 98 8.79 -0.20 -0.36
N ARG A 99 8.61 0.30 0.87
CA ARG A 99 9.23 -0.32 2.07
C ARG A 99 8.69 -1.72 2.32
N THR A 100 7.39 -1.94 2.18
CA THR A 100 6.78 -3.28 2.32
C THR A 100 7.23 -4.23 1.21
N ALA A 101 7.32 -3.76 -0.04
CA ALA A 101 7.84 -4.55 -1.15
C ALA A 101 9.32 -4.93 -0.95
N LYS A 102 10.16 -4.00 -0.50
CA LYS A 102 11.57 -4.28 -0.17
C LYS A 102 11.70 -5.31 0.95
N LYS A 103 10.89 -5.18 2.02
CA LYS A 103 10.86 -6.14 3.13
C LYS A 103 10.39 -7.53 2.67
N ARG A 104 9.38 -7.61 1.80
CA ARG A 104 8.93 -8.87 1.19
C ARG A 104 10.05 -9.55 0.38
N ARG A 105 10.81 -8.79 -0.41
CA ARG A 105 11.94 -9.33 -1.20
C ARG A 105 13.00 -9.93 -0.28
N HIS A 106 13.42 -9.24 0.77
CA HIS A 106 14.40 -9.78 1.73
C HIS A 106 13.95 -11.10 2.38
N ILE A 107 12.69 -11.20 2.81
CA ILE A 107 12.15 -12.45 3.40
C ILE A 107 12.16 -13.58 2.37
N ARG A 108 11.82 -13.29 1.10
CA ARG A 108 11.84 -14.27 0.02
C ARG A 108 13.26 -14.77 -0.30
N HIS A 109 14.26 -13.89 -0.34
CA HIS A 109 15.65 -14.28 -0.55
C HIS A 109 16.19 -15.13 0.61
N ALA A 110 15.86 -14.77 1.86
CA ALA A 110 16.22 -15.56 3.03
C ALA A 110 15.55 -16.94 3.04
N ALA A 111 14.30 -17.04 2.58
CA ALA A 111 13.57 -18.30 2.49
C ALA A 111 14.05 -19.22 1.34
N MET A 112 14.64 -18.66 0.28
CA MET A 112 15.14 -19.42 -0.88
C MET A 112 16.60 -19.88 -0.74
N GLY A 113 17.30 -19.55 0.35
CA GLY A 113 18.69 -19.99 0.60
C GLY A 113 19.72 -19.35 -0.33
N TRP A 114 19.37 -18.30 -1.07
CA TRP A 114 20.29 -17.62 -1.99
C TRP A 114 21.31 -16.77 -1.21
N PRO A 115 22.62 -16.88 -1.50
CA PRO A 115 23.64 -16.07 -0.85
C PRO A 115 23.42 -14.59 -1.20
N MET A 116 23.38 -13.72 -0.18
CA MET A 116 23.36 -12.27 -0.43
C MET A 116 24.74 -11.85 -0.97
N PRO A 117 24.81 -11.11 -2.10
CA PRO A 117 26.03 -10.38 -2.43
C PRO A 117 26.30 -9.39 -1.30
N ARG A 118 27.51 -9.47 -0.73
CA ARG A 118 28.00 -8.56 0.31
C ARG A 118 28.21 -7.16 -0.24
#